data_AF-A0A971B2X3-F1
#
_entry.id   AF-A0A971B2X3-F1
#
_cell.length_a   1.000
_cell.length_b   1.000
_cell.length_c   1.000
_cell.angle_alpha   90.00
_cell.angle_beta   90.00
_cell.angle_gamma   90.00
#
_symmetry.space_group_name_H-M   'P 1'
#
loop_
_entity.id
_entity.type
_entity.pdbx_description
1 polymer ?
#
loop_
_entity_poly.entity_id
_entity_poly.type
_entity_poly.pdbx_seq_one_letter_code
_entity_poly.pdbx_strand_id
1 'polypeptide(L)'
;MEPDGTSTTPPPRFLFYCRDCDMVFEAAPDGTGYEQTPCPACQQMCLTVEFEQEEMQRDEAEASFASFLGGLLINGLPRLGRAERRAWHSLVPRRKAKLVTIAHYETCEDAEADVKILAEHGIRALTVGEETRVVSEGRLGWQPTIELQVPVQFAFTAGQILRAADPPQEEQRVERDMSEEDVVFPCEECGEMLSFPGYRRGKVEVCRHCGEYVDVPSAEGA
;
A
#
# COMPACT_ATOMS: atom_id res chain seq x y z
N MET A 1 -66.32 8.22 -11.15
CA MET A 1 -65.08 7.72 -10.51
C MET A 1 -64.02 7.75 -11.60
N GLU A 2 -63.35 8.88 -11.74
CA GLU A 2 -62.18 8.99 -12.60
C GLU A 2 -60.99 8.41 -11.83
N PRO A 3 -60.16 7.56 -12.44
CA PRO A 3 -58.98 7.01 -11.76
C PRO A 3 -57.97 8.15 -11.54
N ASP A 4 -57.61 8.37 -10.28
CA ASP A 4 -56.54 9.29 -9.90
C ASP A 4 -55.25 8.90 -10.65
N GLY A 5 -54.87 9.76 -11.61
CA GLY A 5 -53.63 9.64 -12.34
C GLY A 5 -52.46 9.91 -11.38
N THR A 6 -51.88 8.85 -10.83
CA THR A 6 -50.62 8.93 -10.09
C THR A 6 -49.52 9.35 -11.08
N SER A 7 -49.20 10.63 -11.08
CA SER A 7 -48.00 11.17 -11.71
C SER A 7 -46.78 10.55 -11.04
N THR A 8 -46.25 9.47 -11.62
CA THR A 8 -45.03 8.81 -11.17
C THR A 8 -43.82 9.66 -11.58
N THR A 9 -43.55 10.72 -10.83
CA THR A 9 -42.29 11.44 -10.98
C THR A 9 -41.16 10.46 -10.63
N PRO A 10 -40.18 10.23 -11.53
CA PRO A 10 -39.07 9.33 -11.22
C PRO A 10 -38.30 9.84 -10.00
N PRO A 11 -37.80 8.94 -9.13
CA PRO A 11 -37.04 9.35 -7.97
C PRO A 11 -35.77 10.09 -8.40
N PRO A 12 -35.32 11.08 -7.61
CA PRO A 12 -34.06 11.77 -7.87
C PRO A 12 -32.90 10.76 -7.86
N ARG A 13 -31.97 10.93 -8.81
CA ARG A 13 -30.74 10.14 -8.90
C ARG A 13 -29.57 11.02 -8.51
N PHE A 14 -28.63 10.47 -7.77
CA PHE A 14 -27.43 11.15 -7.32
C PHE A 14 -26.19 10.47 -7.90
N LEU A 15 -25.11 11.23 -8.03
CA LEU A 15 -23.79 10.71 -8.38
C LEU A 15 -23.05 10.28 -7.12
N PHE A 16 -22.59 9.04 -7.12
CA PHE A 16 -21.80 8.44 -6.05
C PHE A 16 -20.40 8.15 -6.56
N TYR A 17 -19.42 8.24 -5.66
CA TYR A 17 -18.02 7.91 -5.95
C TYR A 17 -17.53 6.81 -5.03
N CYS A 18 -16.90 5.78 -5.61
CA CYS A 18 -16.28 4.69 -4.89
C CYS A 18 -14.76 4.85 -4.84
N ARG A 19 -14.20 5.11 -3.65
CA ARG A 19 -12.75 5.26 -3.45
C ARG A 19 -11.95 4.01 -3.77
N ASP A 20 -12.50 2.83 -3.47
CA ASP A 20 -11.79 1.55 -3.67
C ASP A 20 -11.71 1.13 -5.12
N CYS A 21 -12.70 1.52 -5.93
CA CYS A 21 -12.79 1.14 -7.35
C CYS A 21 -12.50 2.28 -8.32
N ASP A 22 -12.28 3.50 -7.82
CA ASP A 22 -12.14 4.72 -8.62
C ASP A 22 -13.25 4.86 -9.68
N MET A 23 -14.51 4.69 -9.24
CA MET A 23 -15.67 4.65 -10.13
C MET A 23 -16.76 5.61 -9.66
N VAL A 24 -17.34 6.33 -10.63
CA VAL A 24 -18.50 7.20 -10.46
C VAL A 24 -19.74 6.53 -11.05
N PHE A 25 -20.85 6.51 -10.33
CA PHE A 25 -22.09 5.89 -10.81
C PHE A 25 -23.35 6.59 -10.28
N GLU A 26 -24.46 6.46 -11.02
CA GLU A 26 -25.75 7.04 -10.65
C GLU A 26 -26.67 6.03 -9.97
N ALA A 27 -27.04 6.29 -8.72
CA ALA A 27 -27.98 5.46 -7.98
C ALA A 27 -29.11 6.30 -7.37
N ALA A 28 -30.23 5.63 -7.05
CA ALA A 28 -31.24 6.22 -6.18
C ALA A 28 -30.73 6.15 -4.73
N PRO A 29 -31.10 7.11 -3.87
CA PRO A 29 -30.77 7.05 -2.45
C PRO A 29 -31.45 5.84 -1.82
N ASP A 30 -30.81 5.25 -0.82
CA ASP A 30 -31.31 4.05 -0.13
C ASP A 30 -32.54 4.31 0.77
N GLY A 31 -32.96 5.58 0.90
CA GLY A 31 -34.10 6.01 1.69
C GLY A 31 -33.84 6.08 3.20
N THR A 32 -32.61 5.84 3.65
CA THR A 32 -32.25 5.90 5.08
C THR A 32 -32.06 7.33 5.60
N GLY A 33 -32.10 8.31 4.71
CA GLY A 33 -31.79 9.71 5.01
C GLY A 33 -30.29 10.02 5.01
N TYR A 34 -29.44 9.01 4.85
CA TYR A 34 -28.03 9.17 4.57
C TYR A 34 -27.82 8.93 3.07
N GLU A 35 -27.14 9.84 2.39
CA GLU A 35 -26.89 9.73 0.95
C GLU A 35 -25.79 8.70 0.68
N GLN A 36 -26.10 7.42 0.92
CA GLN A 36 -25.17 6.31 0.77
C GLN A 36 -25.72 5.23 -0.17
N THR A 37 -24.83 4.53 -0.87
CA THR A 37 -25.21 3.41 -1.75
C THR A 37 -24.04 2.44 -1.90
N PRO A 38 -24.27 1.11 -2.02
CA PRO A 38 -23.19 0.17 -2.25
C PRO A 38 -22.64 0.29 -3.69
N CYS A 39 -21.31 0.21 -3.82
CA CYS A 39 -20.64 0.18 -5.10
C CYS A 39 -21.07 -1.06 -5.92
N PRO A 40 -21.44 -0.91 -7.21
CA PRO A 40 -21.83 -2.04 -8.02
C PRO A 40 -20.67 -3.02 -8.30
N ALA A 41 -19.41 -2.57 -8.20
CA ALA A 41 -18.23 -3.41 -8.42
C ALA A 41 -17.77 -4.13 -7.14
N CYS A 42 -17.58 -3.42 -6.03
CA CYS A 42 -16.99 -3.98 -4.80
C CYS A 42 -17.94 -4.09 -3.61
N GLN A 43 -19.19 -3.63 -3.71
CA GLN A 43 -20.19 -3.62 -2.64
C GLN A 43 -19.84 -2.76 -1.41
N GLN A 44 -18.76 -1.97 -1.46
CA GLN A 44 -18.43 -1.03 -0.40
C GLN A 44 -19.38 0.17 -0.39
N MET A 45 -19.65 0.71 0.80
CA MET A 45 -20.55 1.85 0.95
C MET A 45 -19.89 3.12 0.40
N CYS A 46 -20.56 3.74 -0.57
CA CYS A 46 -20.13 4.96 -1.23
C CYS A 46 -20.96 6.15 -0.74
N LEU A 47 -20.37 7.34 -0.82
CA LEU A 47 -21.01 8.61 -0.50
C LEU A 47 -21.27 9.39 -1.79
N THR A 48 -22.14 10.40 -1.71
CA THR A 48 -22.36 11.31 -2.83
C THR A 48 -21.11 12.11 -3.14
N VAL A 49 -20.94 12.47 -4.41
CA VAL A 49 -19.81 13.30 -4.86
C VAL A 49 -19.78 14.65 -4.14
N GLU A 50 -20.95 15.25 -3.87
CA GLU A 50 -21.05 16.51 -3.13
C GLU A 50 -20.53 16.36 -1.70
N PHE A 51 -20.96 15.30 -0.99
CA PHE A 51 -20.50 15.04 0.37
C PHE A 51 -18.98 14.74 0.42
N GLU A 52 -18.47 13.95 -0.54
CA GLU A 52 -17.03 13.71 -0.70
C GLU A 52 -16.25 15.01 -0.90
N GLN A 53 -16.76 15.93 -1.72
CA GLN A 53 -16.13 17.24 -1.94
C GLN A 53 -16.16 18.10 -0.67
N GLU A 54 -17.26 18.09 0.09
CA GLU A 54 -17.34 18.81 1.37
C GLU A 54 -16.38 18.24 2.42
N GLU A 55 -16.26 16.91 2.54
CA GLU A 55 -15.26 16.30 3.42
C GLU A 55 -13.84 16.65 2.99
N MET A 56 -13.55 16.60 1.70
CA MET A 56 -12.24 16.97 1.17
C MET A 56 -11.92 18.45 1.46
N GLN A 57 -12.88 19.36 1.27
CA GLN A 57 -12.71 20.77 1.63
C GLN A 57 -12.51 20.97 3.14
N ARG A 58 -13.20 20.19 3.98
CA ARG A 58 -13.00 20.23 5.43
C ARG A 58 -11.60 19.76 5.80
N ASP A 59 -11.13 18.67 5.21
CA ASP A 59 -9.80 18.12 5.44
C ASP A 59 -8.70 19.09 4.95
N GLU A 60 -8.89 19.73 3.79
CA GLU A 60 -8.00 20.79 3.28
C GLU A 60 -7.99 22.00 4.21
N ALA A 61 -9.15 22.43 4.71
CA ALA A 61 -9.26 23.54 5.65
C ALA A 61 -8.57 23.21 6.98
N GLU A 62 -8.71 21.98 7.48
CA GLU A 62 -8.02 21.51 8.68
C GLU A 62 -6.50 21.45 8.48
N ALA A 63 -6.03 20.96 7.33
CA ALA A 63 -4.62 20.92 6.98
C ALA A 63 -4.01 22.33 6.82
N SER A 64 -4.76 23.24 6.19
CA SER A 64 -4.39 24.65 6.04
C SER A 64 -4.31 25.34 7.40
N PHE A 65 -5.28 25.09 8.28
CA PHE A 65 -5.28 25.61 9.65
C PHE A 65 -4.11 25.05 10.47
N ALA A 66 -3.83 23.75 10.38
CA ALA A 66 -2.68 23.14 11.03
C ALA A 66 -1.35 23.73 10.54
N SER A 67 -1.22 23.98 9.23
CA SER A 67 -0.05 24.62 8.63
C SER A 67 0.10 26.07 9.06
N PHE A 68 -1.01 26.82 9.13
CA PHE A 68 -1.03 28.19 9.65
C PHE A 68 -0.57 28.23 11.12
N LEU A 69 -1.09 27.33 11.95
CA LEU A 69 -0.63 27.19 13.34
C LEU A 69 0.85 26.81 13.39
N GLY A 70 1.31 25.87 12.56
CA GLY A 70 2.73 25.51 12.45
C GLY A 70 3.63 26.70 12.08
N GLY A 71 3.20 27.52 11.13
CA GLY A 71 3.90 28.75 10.74
C GLY A 71 3.98 29.76 11.88
N LEU A 72 2.90 29.94 12.65
CA LEU A 72 2.89 30.74 13.88
C LEU A 72 3.84 30.16 14.95
N LEU A 73 3.91 28.82 15.06
CA LEU A 73 4.81 28.17 16.01
C LEU A 73 6.29 28.33 15.65
N ILE A 74 6.63 28.30 14.36
CA ILE A 74 8.03 28.40 13.90
C ILE A 74 8.48 29.87 13.87
N ASN A 75 7.63 30.77 13.39
CA ASN A 75 8.03 32.17 13.10
C ASN A 75 7.48 33.19 14.11
N GLY A 76 6.39 32.89 14.83
CA GLY A 76 5.70 33.83 15.72
C GLY A 76 5.97 33.65 17.22
N LEU A 77 6.48 32.48 17.63
CA LEU A 77 6.63 32.10 19.04
C LEU A 77 7.83 32.62 19.86
N PRO A 78 8.85 33.36 19.34
CA PRO A 78 9.94 33.81 20.20
C PRO A 78 9.52 34.73 21.37
N ARG A 79 8.26 35.19 21.42
CA ARG A 79 7.77 36.17 22.40
C ARG A 79 6.72 35.67 23.41
N LEU A 80 6.22 34.43 23.32
CA LEU A 80 5.21 33.95 24.28
C LEU A 80 5.85 33.38 25.55
N GLY A 81 5.37 33.83 26.70
CA GLY A 81 5.87 33.44 28.03
C GLY A 81 5.67 31.95 28.34
N ARG A 82 6.35 31.43 29.38
CA ARG A 82 6.25 30.00 29.76
C ARG A 82 4.84 29.55 30.16
N ALA A 83 3.94 30.47 30.53
CA ALA A 83 2.58 30.15 30.95
C ALA A 83 1.65 29.83 29.77
N GLU A 84 1.71 30.59 28.67
CA GLU A 84 0.87 30.39 27.48
C GLU A 84 1.20 29.09 26.73
N ARG A 85 2.48 28.69 26.73
CA ARG A 85 2.90 27.38 26.19
C ARG A 85 2.20 26.20 26.89
N ARG A 86 1.89 26.29 28.18
CA ARG A 86 1.19 25.22 28.91
C ARG A 86 -0.30 25.16 28.57
N ALA A 87 -0.96 26.32 28.48
CA ALA A 87 -2.38 26.41 28.11
C ALA A 87 -2.63 25.90 26.67
N TRP A 88 -1.67 26.09 25.77
CA TRP A 88 -1.77 25.59 24.39
C TRP A 88 -1.59 24.07 24.28
N HIS A 89 -0.66 23.47 25.03
CA HIS A 89 -0.54 22.01 25.06
C HIS A 89 -1.79 21.30 25.62
N SER A 90 -2.64 22.00 26.40
CA SER A 90 -3.94 21.47 26.83
C SER A 90 -5.07 21.65 25.81
N LEU A 91 -4.90 22.52 24.79
CA LEU A 91 -5.93 22.82 23.78
C LEU A 91 -5.76 22.04 22.48
N VAL A 92 -4.57 21.49 22.19
CA VAL A 92 -4.41 20.57 21.05
C VAL A 92 -5.04 19.22 21.44
N PRO A 93 -6.17 18.82 20.83
CA PRO A 93 -6.79 17.55 21.15
C PRO A 93 -5.81 16.43 20.82
N ARG A 94 -5.37 15.69 21.85
CA ARG A 94 -4.60 14.44 21.70
C ARG A 94 -5.52 13.35 21.15
N ARG A 95 -6.01 13.50 19.92
CA ARG A 95 -6.55 12.34 19.22
C ARG A 95 -5.38 11.40 18.99
N LYS A 96 -5.44 10.21 19.59
CA LYS A 96 -4.49 9.14 19.29
C LYS A 96 -4.62 8.85 17.81
N ALA A 97 -3.66 9.30 17.01
CA ALA A 97 -3.63 8.97 15.59
C ALA A 97 -3.63 7.44 15.49
N LYS A 98 -4.57 6.89 14.71
CA LYS A 98 -4.62 5.45 14.47
C LYS A 98 -3.41 5.10 13.62
N LEU A 99 -2.52 4.28 14.16
CA LEU A 99 -1.34 3.77 13.47
C LEU A 99 -1.70 2.47 12.75
N VAL A 100 -1.07 2.23 11.62
CA VAL A 100 -1.18 1.00 10.85
C VAL A 100 0.20 0.54 10.42
N THR A 101 0.42 -0.77 10.44
CA THR A 101 1.67 -1.41 10.00
C THR A 101 1.70 -1.46 8.47
N ILE A 102 2.79 -0.99 7.87
CA ILE A 102 2.97 -0.94 6.41
C ILE A 102 4.07 -1.89 5.89
N ALA A 103 5.01 -2.28 6.75
CA ALA A 103 6.10 -3.18 6.40
C ALA A 103 6.62 -3.93 7.64
N HIS A 104 7.27 -5.07 7.39
CA HIS A 104 7.91 -5.92 8.41
C HIS A 104 9.38 -6.12 8.01
N TYR A 105 10.29 -5.97 8.96
CA TYR A 105 11.73 -6.09 8.73
C TYR A 105 12.34 -7.17 9.63
N GLU A 106 13.42 -7.76 9.14
CA GLU A 106 14.25 -8.70 9.90
C GLU A 106 15.27 -7.97 10.78
N THR A 107 15.71 -6.77 10.37
CA THR A 107 16.74 -5.99 11.07
C THR A 107 16.26 -4.57 11.40
N CYS A 108 16.79 -4.00 12.48
CA CYS A 108 16.53 -2.60 12.84
C CYS A 108 17.11 -1.64 11.81
N GLU A 109 18.23 -1.98 11.17
CA GLU A 109 18.92 -1.13 10.20
C GLU A 109 18.05 -0.89 8.96
N ASP A 110 17.41 -1.94 8.42
CA ASP A 110 16.51 -1.82 7.27
C ASP A 110 15.27 -0.98 7.62
N ALA A 111 14.69 -1.19 8.80
CA ALA A 111 13.55 -0.42 9.27
C ALA A 111 13.91 1.07 9.48
N GLU A 112 15.10 1.37 10.02
CA GLU A 112 15.59 2.74 10.20
C GLU A 112 15.87 3.46 8.89
N ALA A 113 16.36 2.74 7.86
CA ALA A 113 16.52 3.29 6.52
C ALA A 113 15.18 3.78 5.96
N ASP A 114 14.14 2.97 6.08
CA ASP A 114 12.79 3.32 5.60
C ASP A 114 12.11 4.41 6.43
N VAL A 115 12.34 4.43 7.74
CA VAL A 115 11.94 5.58 8.58
C VAL A 115 12.56 6.88 8.08
N LYS A 116 13.83 6.86 7.69
CA LYS A 116 14.53 8.05 7.17
C LYS A 116 13.95 8.50 5.83
N ILE A 117 13.70 7.56 4.91
CA ILE A 117 13.07 7.85 3.62
C ILE A 117 11.69 8.50 3.81
N LEU A 118 10.87 7.96 4.71
CA LEU A 118 9.55 8.52 5.02
C LEU A 118 9.64 9.90 5.70
N ALA A 119 10.63 10.10 6.57
CA ALA A 119 10.86 11.39 7.24
C ALA A 119 11.25 12.50 6.25
N GLU A 120 12.03 12.19 5.22
CA GLU A 120 12.37 13.12 4.13
C GLU A 120 11.13 13.60 3.36
N HIS A 121 10.05 12.80 3.35
CA HIS A 121 8.76 13.14 2.76
C HIS A 121 7.75 13.72 3.77
N GLY A 122 8.19 14.06 4.99
CA GLY A 122 7.34 14.63 6.03
C GLY A 122 6.38 13.62 6.69
N ILE A 123 6.58 12.32 6.48
CA ILE A 123 5.76 11.27 7.08
C ILE A 123 6.48 10.76 8.34
N ARG A 124 5.82 10.90 9.50
CA ARG A 124 6.35 10.36 10.75
C ARG A 124 6.02 8.86 10.86
N ALA A 125 7.03 8.03 10.74
CA ALA A 125 6.94 6.59 11.00
C ALA A 125 7.42 6.23 12.42
N LEU A 126 6.99 5.07 12.91
CA LEU A 126 7.37 4.49 14.19
C LEU A 126 7.71 3.02 13.96
N THR A 127 8.84 2.58 14.50
CA THR A 127 9.19 1.16 14.54
C THR A 127 8.67 0.55 15.84
N VAL A 128 7.99 -0.59 15.73
CA VAL A 128 7.42 -1.34 16.85
C VAL A 128 7.94 -2.77 16.76
N GLY A 129 8.69 -3.20 17.76
CA GLY A 129 9.27 -4.54 17.84
C GLY A 129 10.22 -4.62 19.02
N GLU A 130 10.31 -5.78 19.65
CA GLU A 130 11.30 -6.06 20.68
C GLU A 130 12.49 -6.77 20.03
N GLU A 131 13.72 -6.28 20.24
CA GLU A 131 14.95 -7.03 20.00
C GLU A 131 14.95 -8.28 20.88
N THR A 132 14.31 -9.35 20.42
CA THR A 132 14.34 -10.63 21.10
C THR A 132 15.50 -11.42 20.55
N ARG A 133 16.52 -11.61 21.40
CA ARG A 133 17.73 -12.38 21.10
C ARG A 133 17.33 -13.85 20.90
N VAL A 134 17.13 -14.27 19.65
CA VAL A 134 16.86 -15.67 19.33
C VAL A 134 18.18 -16.45 19.40
N VAL A 135 18.37 -17.24 20.47
CA VAL A 135 19.42 -18.26 20.52
C VAL A 135 18.90 -19.47 19.76
N SER A 136 19.27 -19.57 18.49
CA SER A 136 18.86 -20.67 17.61
C SER A 136 19.89 -21.81 17.62
N GLU A 137 19.70 -22.77 18.52
CA GLU A 137 20.08 -24.17 18.30
C GLU A 137 18.83 -25.04 18.53
N GLY A 138 18.12 -25.40 17.45
CA GLY A 138 17.16 -26.51 17.49
C GLY A 138 15.67 -26.25 17.21
N ARG A 139 15.29 -25.12 16.57
CA ARG A 139 13.97 -24.88 15.90
C ARG A 139 12.67 -25.02 16.74
N LEU A 140 11.98 -23.89 16.90
CA LEU A 140 10.62 -23.64 16.36
C LEU A 140 10.45 -22.12 16.34
N GLY A 141 10.62 -21.55 15.15
CA GLY A 141 10.94 -20.14 14.95
C GLY A 141 9.72 -19.23 14.97
N TRP A 142 9.71 -18.30 15.93
CA TRP A 142 9.07 -17.00 15.77
C TRP A 142 10.22 -16.05 15.40
N GLN A 143 10.30 -15.63 14.14
CA GLN A 143 11.22 -14.55 13.78
C GLN A 143 10.59 -13.25 14.30
N PRO A 144 11.24 -12.53 15.23
CA PRO A 144 10.76 -11.21 15.60
C PRO A 144 10.78 -10.33 14.36
N THR A 145 9.61 -9.82 13.98
CA THR A 145 9.49 -8.87 12.88
C THR A 145 9.39 -7.48 13.48
N ILE A 146 10.24 -6.58 13.02
CA ILE A 146 10.14 -5.17 13.36
C ILE A 146 9.05 -4.59 12.47
N GLU A 147 7.98 -4.11 13.08
CA GLU A 147 6.87 -3.49 12.36
C GLU A 147 7.12 -2.00 12.15
N LEU A 148 7.03 -1.55 10.90
CA LEU A 148 7.02 -0.13 10.59
C LEU A 148 5.58 0.36 10.53
N GLN A 149 5.23 1.28 11.43
CA GLN A 149 3.90 1.83 11.58
C GLN A 149 3.84 3.31 11.21
N VAL A 150 2.78 3.72 10.51
CA VAL A 150 2.50 5.11 10.14
C VAL A 150 1.06 5.49 10.48
N PRO A 151 0.72 6.79 10.60
CA PRO A 151 -0.68 7.20 10.73
C PRO A 151 -1.50 6.74 9.52
N VAL A 152 -2.73 6.29 9.77
CA VAL A 152 -3.60 5.68 8.74
C VAL A 152 -3.76 6.54 7.49
N GLN A 153 -3.83 7.88 7.65
CA GLN A 153 -3.94 8.84 6.55
C GLN A 153 -2.73 8.85 5.59
N PHE A 154 -1.58 8.32 6.01
CA PHE A 154 -0.35 8.26 5.21
C PHE A 154 0.00 6.85 4.75
N ALA A 155 -0.79 5.83 5.10
CA ALA A 155 -0.44 4.43 4.85
C ALA A 155 -0.21 4.14 3.36
N PHE A 156 -1.10 4.65 2.50
CA PHE A 156 -1.01 4.47 1.05
C PHE A 156 0.21 5.19 0.46
N THR A 157 0.37 6.48 0.76
CA THR A 157 1.49 7.30 0.28
C THR A 157 2.84 6.76 0.74
N ALA A 158 2.96 6.35 2.00
CA ALA A 158 4.16 5.73 2.53
C ALA A 158 4.53 4.45 1.77
N GLY A 159 3.55 3.58 1.49
CA GLY A 159 3.77 2.37 0.71
C GLY A 159 4.17 2.62 -0.75
N GLN A 160 3.77 3.75 -1.35
CA GLN A 160 4.25 4.14 -2.68
C GLN A 160 5.69 4.65 -2.65
N ILE A 161 6.01 5.48 -1.66
CA ILE A 161 7.37 6.03 -1.49
C ILE A 161 8.37 4.89 -1.28
N LEU A 162 8.09 3.95 -0.38
CA LEU A 162 8.99 2.83 -0.11
C LEU A 162 9.19 1.95 -1.35
N ARG A 163 8.13 1.63 -2.09
CA ARG A 163 8.24 0.87 -3.36
C ARG A 163 9.04 1.58 -4.45
N ALA A 164 9.03 2.91 -4.47
CA ALA A 164 9.82 3.69 -5.41
C ALA A 164 11.29 3.85 -4.96
N ALA A 165 11.54 3.75 -3.65
CA ALA A 165 12.88 3.84 -3.07
C ALA A 165 13.62 2.50 -3.10
N ASP A 166 12.90 1.37 -2.99
CA ASP A 166 13.46 0.06 -3.24
C ASP A 166 13.94 0.00 -4.70
N PRO A 167 15.25 -0.17 -4.96
CA PRO A 167 15.69 -0.41 -6.32
C PRO A 167 14.95 -1.64 -6.84
N PRO A 168 14.50 -1.65 -8.11
CA PRO A 168 13.83 -2.82 -8.65
C PRO A 168 14.74 -4.02 -8.42
N GLN A 169 14.29 -4.96 -7.57
CA GLN A 169 15.02 -6.21 -7.29
C GLN A 169 15.31 -7.01 -8.58
N GLU A 170 14.72 -6.60 -9.70
CA GLU A 170 15.07 -7.00 -11.05
C GLU A 170 16.58 -6.87 -11.34
N GLU A 171 17.28 -5.83 -10.90
CA GLU A 171 18.72 -5.71 -11.20
C GLU A 171 19.56 -6.78 -10.48
N GLN A 172 19.24 -7.12 -9.23
CA GLN A 172 19.90 -8.24 -8.52
C GLN A 172 19.47 -9.62 -9.03
N ARG A 173 18.26 -9.76 -9.60
CA ARG A 173 17.84 -10.99 -10.29
C ARG A 173 18.58 -11.13 -11.63
N VAL A 174 18.72 -10.05 -12.38
CA VAL A 174 19.44 -10.05 -13.66
C VAL A 174 20.92 -10.35 -13.44
N GLU A 175 21.58 -9.78 -12.42
CA GLU A 175 22.99 -10.10 -12.15
C GLU A 175 23.20 -11.54 -11.68
N ARG A 176 22.25 -12.14 -10.94
CA ARG A 176 22.32 -13.58 -10.62
C ARG A 176 22.01 -14.48 -11.82
N ASP A 177 21.19 -14.02 -12.76
CA ASP A 177 20.81 -14.78 -13.96
C ASP A 177 21.86 -14.69 -15.09
N MET A 178 22.83 -13.78 -15.02
CA MET A 178 23.83 -13.57 -16.08
C MET A 178 25.15 -14.36 -15.92
N SER A 179 25.32 -15.17 -14.87
CA SER A 179 26.59 -15.87 -14.62
C SER A 179 26.61 -17.35 -14.99
N GLU A 180 25.50 -17.92 -15.49
CA GLU A 180 25.46 -19.34 -15.86
C GLU A 180 25.29 -19.50 -17.38
N GLU A 181 26.28 -20.14 -18.00
CA GLU A 181 26.27 -20.50 -19.42
C GLU A 181 25.00 -21.25 -19.82
N ASP A 182 24.47 -20.94 -21.00
CA ASP A 182 23.29 -21.60 -21.57
C ASP A 182 23.50 -23.12 -21.63
N VAL A 183 22.48 -23.87 -21.20
CA VAL A 183 22.45 -25.33 -21.25
C VAL A 183 21.86 -25.73 -22.60
N VAL A 184 22.65 -26.47 -23.38
CA VAL A 184 22.26 -26.95 -24.70
C VAL A 184 22.12 -28.48 -24.67
N PHE A 185 20.94 -29.01 -24.98
CA PHE A 185 20.67 -30.45 -24.99
C PHE A 185 19.56 -30.82 -26.00
N PRO A 186 19.56 -32.03 -26.57
CA PRO A 186 18.50 -32.45 -27.48
C PRO A 186 17.19 -32.77 -26.75
N CYS A 187 16.06 -32.43 -27.35
CA CYS A 187 14.74 -32.85 -26.86
C CYS A 187 14.58 -34.38 -27.01
N GLU A 188 14.13 -35.05 -25.95
CA GLU A 188 13.94 -36.51 -25.95
C GLU A 188 12.88 -36.99 -26.95
N GLU A 189 11.88 -36.17 -27.24
CA GLU A 189 10.75 -36.53 -28.10
C GLU A 189 10.99 -36.21 -29.59
N CYS A 190 11.54 -35.03 -29.90
CA CYS A 190 11.72 -34.60 -31.30
C CYS A 190 13.16 -34.58 -31.80
N GLY A 191 14.15 -34.75 -30.90
CA GLY A 191 15.57 -34.74 -31.23
C GLY A 191 16.18 -33.37 -31.54
N GLU A 192 15.38 -32.29 -31.59
CA GLU A 192 15.87 -30.95 -31.88
C GLU A 192 16.68 -30.38 -30.69
N MET A 193 17.73 -29.61 -30.98
CA MET A 193 18.58 -29.00 -29.96
C MET A 193 17.87 -27.84 -29.27
N LEU A 194 17.68 -27.94 -27.96
CA LEU A 194 17.14 -26.89 -27.12
C LEU A 194 18.26 -26.15 -26.41
N SER A 195 18.06 -24.85 -26.17
CA SER A 195 18.96 -24.00 -25.40
C SER A 195 18.14 -23.23 -24.36
N PHE A 196 18.54 -23.37 -23.10
CA PHE A 196 17.92 -22.68 -21.97
C PHE A 196 18.97 -21.94 -21.14
N PRO A 197 18.64 -20.80 -20.53
CA PRO A 197 19.53 -20.11 -19.59
C PRO A 197 19.89 -21.01 -18.40
N GLY A 198 21.10 -20.86 -17.85
CA GLY A 198 21.59 -21.70 -16.75
C GLY A 198 20.67 -21.75 -15.51
N TYR A 199 20.02 -20.64 -15.16
CA TYR A 199 19.07 -20.58 -14.03
C TYR A 199 17.82 -21.48 -14.18
N ARG A 200 17.63 -22.11 -15.35
CA ARG A 200 16.58 -23.11 -15.61
C ARG A 200 17.02 -24.55 -15.32
N ARG A 201 18.29 -24.80 -14.97
CA ARG A 201 18.81 -26.14 -14.61
C ARG A 201 17.95 -26.82 -13.55
N GLY A 202 17.63 -28.09 -13.77
CA GLY A 202 16.82 -28.91 -12.87
C GLY A 202 15.33 -28.56 -12.83
N LYS A 203 14.84 -27.72 -13.75
CA LYS A 203 13.41 -27.41 -13.91
C LYS A 203 12.83 -28.14 -15.12
N VAL A 204 11.51 -28.32 -15.10
CA VAL A 204 10.73 -28.80 -16.24
C VAL A 204 10.37 -27.60 -17.12
N GLU A 205 10.69 -27.68 -18.41
CA GLU A 205 10.35 -26.68 -19.42
C GLU A 205 9.55 -27.32 -20.56
N VAL A 206 9.14 -26.51 -21.54
CA VAL A 206 8.40 -26.97 -22.72
C VAL A 206 9.25 -26.82 -23.97
N CYS A 207 9.37 -27.88 -24.76
CA CYS A 207 10.06 -27.87 -26.05
C CYS A 207 9.36 -26.93 -27.03
N ARG A 208 10.10 -25.96 -27.59
CA ARG A 208 9.54 -24.98 -28.56
C ARG A 208 9.19 -25.60 -29.92
N HIS A 209 9.67 -26.81 -30.20
CA HIS A 209 9.47 -27.48 -31.48
C HIS A 209 8.27 -28.44 -31.47
N CYS A 210 8.13 -29.28 -30.44
CA CYS A 210 7.04 -30.26 -30.34
C CYS A 210 5.99 -29.96 -29.27
N GLY A 211 6.27 -29.07 -28.31
CA GLY A 211 5.36 -28.75 -27.21
C GLY A 211 5.36 -29.73 -26.05
N GLU A 212 6.22 -30.76 -26.08
CA GLU A 212 6.36 -31.71 -24.97
C GLU A 212 7.18 -31.14 -23.82
N TYR A 213 6.92 -31.66 -22.61
CA TYR A 213 7.67 -31.29 -21.41
C TYR A 213 9.05 -31.93 -21.43
N VAL A 214 10.09 -31.17 -21.10
CA VAL A 214 11.48 -31.61 -21.06
C VAL A 214 12.12 -31.22 -19.73
N ASP A 215 12.90 -32.12 -19.15
CA ASP A 215 13.71 -31.84 -17.97
C ASP A 215 15.02 -31.16 -18.39
N VAL A 216 15.30 -29.97 -17.86
CA VAL A 216 16.57 -29.27 -18.11
C VAL A 216 17.67 -29.91 -17.24
N PRO A 217 18.76 -30.45 -17.82
CA PRO A 217 19.80 -31.14 -17.06
C PRO A 217 20.37 -30.28 -15.93
N SER A 218 20.56 -30.87 -14.74
CA SER A 218 21.25 -30.21 -13.63
C SER A 218 22.77 -30.30 -13.80
N ALA A 219 23.52 -29.40 -13.17
CA ALA A 219 24.98 -29.36 -13.28
C ALA A 219 25.70 -30.61 -12.73
N GLU A 220 25.01 -31.45 -11.96
CA GLU A 220 25.59 -32.62 -11.28
C GLU A 220 25.56 -33.89 -12.13
N GLY A 221 24.98 -33.85 -13.34
CA GLY A 221 24.74 -35.04 -14.17
C GLY A 221 25.36 -35.03 -15.58
N ALA A 222 26.20 -34.05 -15.93
CA ALA A 222 26.84 -33.92 -17.24
C ALA A 222 28.30 -34.41 -17.27
#